data_AF-A0A2N0ZJU4-F1
#
_entry.id   AF-A0A2N0ZJU4-F1
#
_cell.length_a   1.000
_cell.length_b   1.000
_cell.length_c   1.000
_cell.angle_alpha   90.00
_cell.angle_beta   90.00
_cell.angle_gamma   90.00
#
_symmetry.space_group_name_H-M   'P 1'
#
loop_
_entity.id
_entity.type
_entity.pdbx_description
1 polymer ?
#
loop_
_entity_poly.entity_id
_entity_poly.type
_entity_poly.pdbx_seq_one_letter_code
_entity_poly.pdbx_strand_id
1 'polypeptide(L)'
;MDWIVIAFVTILVMFVALIIITLASLPHLGDERKNFIKMKAQSYSFAVVVILLIIEIIESIYLTIWRESSYDGISPFSLLIAISEVYLVTLLIYKKKYGN
;
A
#
# COMPACT_ATOMS: atom_id res chain seq x y z
N MET A 1 -7.74 -22.26 11.86
CA MET A 1 -7.31 -20.85 11.92
C MET A 1 -5.90 -20.67 11.36
N ASP A 2 -4.99 -21.62 11.56
CA ASP A 2 -3.58 -21.50 11.13
C ASP A 2 -3.39 -21.30 9.62
N TRP A 3 -4.18 -21.98 8.78
CA TRP A 3 -4.07 -21.88 7.32
C TRP A 3 -4.31 -20.46 6.77
N ILE A 4 -5.22 -19.69 7.36
CA ILE A 4 -5.51 -18.30 6.93
C ILE A 4 -4.35 -17.38 7.31
N VAL A 5 -3.81 -17.53 8.52
CA VAL A 5 -2.65 -16.76 8.99
C VAL A 5 -1.41 -17.09 8.16
N ILE A 6 -1.19 -18.38 7.85
CA ILE A 6 -0.08 -18.82 7.00
C ILE A 6 -0.21 -18.24 5.59
N ALA A 7 -1.40 -18.29 4.98
CA ALA A 7 -1.65 -17.69 3.67
C ALA A 7 -1.40 -16.18 3.68
N PHE A 8 -1.87 -15.48 4.70
CA PHE A 8 -1.65 -14.04 4.89
C PHE A 8 -0.15 -13.70 4.97
N VAL A 9 0.60 -14.36 5.86
CA VAL A 9 2.04 -14.12 6.01
C VAL A 9 2.78 -14.42 4.71
N THR A 10 2.38 -15.48 3.99
CA THR A 10 2.98 -15.84 2.71
C THR A 10 2.78 -14.74 1.65
N ILE A 11 1.56 -14.22 1.54
CA ILE A 11 1.25 -13.11 0.62
C ILE A 11 2.03 -11.85 0.99
N LEU A 12 2.11 -11.54 2.29
CA LEU A 12 2.85 -10.38 2.76
C LEU A 12 4.35 -10.48 2.45
N VAL A 13 4.96 -11.65 2.71
CA VAL A 13 6.35 -11.93 2.36
C VAL A 13 6.57 -11.81 0.86
N MET A 14 5.62 -12.26 0.03
CA MET A 14 5.70 -12.11 -1.42
C MET A 14 5.70 -10.63 -1.85
N PHE A 15 4.81 -9.81 -1.29
CA PHE A 15 4.79 -8.36 -1.56
C PHE A 15 6.08 -7.68 -1.14
N VAL A 16 6.58 -7.98 0.06
CA VAL A 16 7.86 -7.41 0.55
C VAL A 16 9.01 -7.82 -0.34
N ALA A 17 9.09 -9.10 -0.75
CA ALA A 17 10.12 -9.59 -1.65
C ALA A 17 10.07 -8.85 -3.01
N LEU A 18 8.88 -8.68 -3.60
CA LEU A 18 8.72 -7.96 -4.85
C LEU A 18 9.10 -6.47 -4.74
N ILE A 19 8.77 -5.82 -3.62
CA ILE A 19 9.18 -4.44 -3.35
C ILE A 19 10.71 -4.37 -3.29
N ILE A 20 11.37 -5.26 -2.55
CA ILE A 20 12.84 -5.30 -2.42
C ILE A 20 13.49 -5.53 -3.79
N ILE A 21 13.00 -6.50 -4.57
CA ILE A 21 13.50 -6.80 -5.93
C ILE A 21 13.36 -5.55 -6.82
N THR A 22 12.20 -4.89 -6.77
CA THR A 22 11.94 -3.68 -7.56
C THR A 22 12.88 -2.55 -7.13
N LEU A 23 13.10 -2.36 -5.82
CA LEU A 23 14.04 -1.37 -5.30
C LEU A 23 15.50 -1.69 -5.66
N ALA A 24 15.88 -2.97 -5.61
CA ALA A 24 17.21 -3.46 -5.96
C ALA A 24 17.50 -3.39 -7.47
N SER A 25 16.48 -3.27 -8.31
CA SER A 25 16.61 -3.06 -9.75
C SER A 25 16.71 -1.58 -10.18
N LEU A 26 16.48 -0.64 -9.27
CA LEU A 26 16.67 0.80 -9.50
C LEU A 26 18.13 1.31 -9.56
N PRO A 27 19.19 0.64 -9.02
CA PRO A 27 20.57 1.15 -9.05
C PRO A 27 21.18 1.31 -10.43
N HIS A 28 20.59 0.72 -11.48
CA HIS A 28 21.01 0.97 -12.87
C HIS A 28 20.75 2.43 -13.28
N LEU A 29 19.83 3.11 -12.59
CA LEU A 29 19.54 4.52 -12.78
C LEU A 29 20.47 5.39 -11.94
N GLY A 30 20.90 6.52 -12.50
CA GLY A 30 21.64 7.54 -11.76
C GLY A 30 20.90 7.95 -10.46
N ASP A 31 21.66 8.32 -9.43
CA ASP A 31 21.15 8.49 -8.06
C ASP A 31 19.96 9.45 -7.95
N GLU A 32 19.95 10.53 -8.74
CA GLU A 32 18.85 11.49 -8.78
C GLU A 32 17.54 10.86 -9.28
N ARG A 33 17.60 10.05 -10.34
CA ARG A 33 16.42 9.39 -10.93
C ARG A 33 15.84 8.34 -10.01
N LYS A 34 16.70 7.57 -9.34
CA LYS A 34 16.29 6.58 -8.33
C LYS A 34 15.55 7.24 -7.17
N ASN A 35 16.08 8.35 -6.65
CA ASN A 35 15.42 9.07 -5.55
C ASN A 35 14.10 9.69 -5.99
N PHE A 36 14.03 10.23 -7.22
CA PHE A 36 12.78 10.75 -7.78
C PHE A 36 11.68 9.68 -7.88
N ILE A 37 12.01 8.49 -8.40
CA ILE A 37 11.06 7.37 -8.51
C ILE A 37 10.55 6.93 -7.14
N LYS A 38 11.46 6.76 -6.16
CA LYS A 38 11.09 6.37 -4.79
C LYS A 38 10.17 7.39 -4.15
N MET A 39 10.52 8.67 -4.25
CA MET A 39 9.74 9.78 -3.68
C MET A 39 8.34 9.83 -4.31
N LYS A 40 8.24 9.76 -5.63
CA LYS A 40 6.95 9.74 -6.35
C LYS A 40 6.07 8.55 -5.93
N ALA A 41 6.66 7.37 -5.80
CA ALA A 41 5.95 6.18 -5.35
C ALA A 41 5.43 6.34 -3.91
N GLN A 42 6.29 6.80 -3.00
CA GLN A 42 5.93 7.02 -1.59
C GLN A 42 4.85 8.08 -1.43
N SER A 43 4.99 9.24 -2.07
CA SER A 43 4.00 10.33 -1.99
C SER A 43 2.62 9.92 -2.51
N TYR A 44 2.58 9.15 -3.62
CA TYR A 44 1.31 8.71 -4.19
C TYR A 44 0.64 7.65 -3.30
N SER A 45 1.38 6.66 -2.81
CA SER A 45 0.85 5.68 -1.87
C SER A 45 0.35 6.34 -0.59
N PHE A 46 1.08 7.33 -0.07
CA PHE A 46 0.65 8.12 1.08
C PHE A 46 -0.68 8.83 0.81
N ALA A 47 -0.85 9.46 -0.36
CA ALA A 47 -2.10 10.11 -0.74
C ALA A 47 -3.27 9.12 -0.78
N VAL A 48 -3.05 7.90 -1.31
CA VAL A 48 -4.07 6.84 -1.32
C VAL A 48 -4.44 6.41 0.11
N VAL A 49 -3.46 6.25 1.01
CA VAL A 49 -3.72 5.95 2.42
C VAL A 49 -4.57 7.03 3.07
N VAL A 50 -4.25 8.30 2.84
CA VAL A 50 -5.02 9.43 3.39
C VAL A 50 -6.47 9.39 2.90
N ILE A 51 -6.70 9.14 1.61
CA ILE A 51 -8.07 9.03 1.06
C ILE A 51 -8.82 7.86 1.70
N LEU A 52 -8.18 6.69 1.83
CA LEU A 52 -8.80 5.53 2.48
C LEU A 52 -9.19 5.84 3.93
N LEU A 53 -8.31 6.50 4.69
CA LEU A 53 -8.61 6.89 6.08
C LEU A 53 -9.71 7.94 6.18
N ILE A 54 -9.83 8.85 5.21
CA ILE A 54 -10.95 9.81 5.18
C ILE A 54 -12.27 9.07 4.96
N ILE A 55 -12.31 8.10 4.04
CA ILE A 55 -13.50 7.27 3.79
C ILE A 55 -13.88 6.50 5.05
N GLU A 56 -12.89 5.91 5.72
CA GLU A 56 -13.04 5.19 6.99
C GLU A 56 -13.70 6.07 8.08
N ILE A 57 -13.22 7.31 8.21
CA ILE A 57 -13.82 8.28 9.15
C ILE A 57 -15.28 8.57 8.76
N ILE A 58 -15.56 8.81 7.48
CA ILE A 58 -16.92 9.10 7.01
C ILE A 58 -17.86 7.91 7.29
N GLU A 59 -17.41 6.69 7.01
CA GLU A 59 -18.19 5.47 7.25
C GLU A 59 -18.45 5.27 8.74
N SER A 60 -17.44 5.47 9.60
CA SER A 60 -17.58 5.37 11.04
C SER A 60 -18.64 6.34 11.59
N ILE A 61 -18.65 7.58 11.10
CA ILE A 61 -19.61 8.62 11.50
C ILE A 61 -21.00 8.25 10.99
N TYR A 62 -21.12 7.82 9.74
CA TYR A 62 -22.40 7.46 9.14
C TYR A 62 -23.06 6.29 9.87
N LEU A 63 -22.33 5.21 10.14
CA LEU A 63 -22.86 4.03 10.82
C LEU A 63 -23.22 4.31 12.28
N THR A 64 -22.41 5.10 12.98
CA THR A 64 -22.64 5.43 14.40
C THR A 64 -23.81 6.38 14.58
N ILE A 65 -23.91 7.43 13.75
CA ILE A 65 -24.92 8.49 13.93
C ILE A 65 -26.25 8.16 13.25
N TRP A 66 -26.24 7.59 12.04
CA TRP A 66 -27.48 7.38 11.28
C TRP A 66 -28.09 6.00 11.48
N ARG A 67 -27.27 4.98 11.76
CA ARG A 67 -27.71 3.58 11.74
C ARG A 67 -27.74 2.92 13.12
N GLU A 68 -27.26 3.63 14.15
CA GLU A 68 -27.04 3.12 15.52
C GLU A 68 -26.35 1.74 15.53
N SER A 69 -25.53 1.48 14.52
CA SER A 69 -24.84 0.20 14.33
C SER A 69 -23.39 0.32 14.76
N SER A 70 -22.84 -0.73 15.37
CA SER A 70 -21.43 -0.80 15.71
C SER A 70 -20.58 -0.77 14.45
N TYR A 71 -19.55 0.06 14.48
CA TYR A 71 -18.53 0.12 13.45
C TYR A 71 -17.31 -0.70 13.89
N ASP A 72 -17.02 -1.76 13.14
CA ASP A 72 -15.91 -2.67 13.45
C ASP A 72 -14.56 -2.20 12.87
N GLY A 73 -14.58 -1.18 11.99
CA GLY A 73 -13.39 -0.64 11.33
C GLY A 73 -12.70 -1.60 10.37
N ILE A 74 -11.66 -1.09 9.71
CA ILE A 74 -10.78 -1.85 8.83
C ILE A 74 -9.81 -2.66 9.68
N SER A 75 -9.72 -3.96 9.36
CA SER A 75 -8.72 -4.81 9.98
C SER A 75 -7.30 -4.32 9.64
N PRO A 76 -6.36 -4.29 10.60
CA PRO A 76 -4.98 -3.88 10.34
C PRO A 76 -4.32 -4.69 9.21
N PHE A 77 -4.73 -5.96 9.06
CA PHE A 77 -4.25 -6.86 8.00
C PHE A 77 -4.72 -6.42 6.62
N SER A 78 -6.00 -6.08 6.46
CA SER A 78 -6.56 -5.57 5.20
C SER A 78 -5.89 -4.27 4.78
N LEU A 79 -5.70 -3.35 5.74
CA LEU A 79 -5.02 -2.08 5.49
C LEU A 79 -3.57 -2.30 5.03
N LEU A 80 -2.85 -3.20 5.68
CA LEU A 80 -1.45 -3.48 5.35
C LEU A 80 -1.28 -4.08 3.95
N ILE A 81 -2.17 -4.99 3.54
CA ILE A 81 -2.17 -5.54 2.18
C ILE A 81 -2.48 -4.45 1.17
N ALA A 82 -3.55 -3.68 1.38
CA ALA A 82 -3.97 -2.63 0.45
C ALA A 82 -2.86 -1.60 0.22
N ILE A 83 -2.19 -1.14 1.28
CA ILE A 83 -1.10 -0.16 1.17
C ILE A 83 0.12 -0.78 0.47
N SER A 84 0.46 -2.03 0.78
CA SER A 84 1.59 -2.74 0.16
C SER A 84 1.37 -2.93 -1.34
N GLU A 85 0.16 -3.31 -1.74
CA GLU A 85 -0.24 -3.47 -3.14
C GLU A 85 -0.18 -2.14 -3.88
N VAL A 86 -0.80 -1.08 -3.34
CA VAL A 86 -0.78 0.26 -3.92
C VAL A 86 0.66 0.75 -4.11
N TYR A 87 1.51 0.58 -3.10
CA TYR A 87 2.93 0.96 -3.19
C TYR A 87 3.67 0.20 -4.28
N LEU A 88 3.51 -1.12 -4.32
CA LEU A 88 4.15 -1.95 -5.32
C LEU A 88 3.72 -1.59 -6.76
N VAL A 89 2.41 -1.45 -7.00
CA VAL A 89 1.88 -1.05 -8.32
C VAL A 89 2.43 0.31 -8.73
N THR A 90 2.39 1.27 -7.82
CA THR A 90 2.89 2.63 -8.06
C THR A 90 4.39 2.64 -8.37
N LEU A 91 5.17 1.87 -7.61
CA LEU A 91 6.61 1.73 -7.80
C LEU A 91 6.93 1.11 -9.17
N LEU A 92 6.18 0.08 -9.60
CA LEU A 92 6.34 -0.55 -10.91
C LEU A 92 6.00 0.40 -12.06
N ILE A 93 4.91 1.17 -11.94
CA ILE A 93 4.51 2.18 -12.94
C ILE A 93 5.60 3.24 -13.10
N TYR A 94 6.10 3.80 -12.00
CA TYR A 94 7.12 4.84 -12.06
C TYR A 94 8.49 4.30 -12.47
N LYS A 95 8.85 3.08 -12.07
CA LYS A 95 10.02 2.40 -12.61
C LYS A 95 9.91 2.23 -14.13
N LYS A 96 8.77 1.79 -14.66
CA LYS A 96 8.58 1.64 -16.12
C LYS A 96 8.61 3.00 -16.84
N LYS A 97 8.06 4.05 -16.22
CA LYS A 97 7.95 5.38 -16.82
C LYS A 97 9.26 6.16 -16.85
N TYR A 98 10.06 6.06 -15.78
CA TYR A 98 11.28 6.86 -15.60
C TYR A 98 12.58 6.01 -15.61
N GLY A 99 12.44 4.70 -15.79
CA GLY A 99 13.52 3.70 -15.77
C GLY A 99 14.30 3.53 -17.06
N ASN A 100 13.83 4.15 -18.16
CA ASN A 100 14.49 4.17 -19.47
C ASN A 100 15.49 5.34 -19.59
#